data_AF-V6DN25-F1
#
_entry.id   AF-V6DN25-F1
#
_cell.length_a   1.000
_cell.length_b   1.000
_cell.length_c   1.000
_cell.angle_alpha   90.00
_cell.angle_beta   90.00
_cell.angle_gamma   90.00
#
_symmetry.space_group_name_H-M   'P 1'
#
loop_
_entity.id
_entity.type
_entity.pdbx_description
1 polymer ?
#
loop_
_entity_poly.entity_id
_entity_poly.type
_entity_poly.pdbx_seq_one_letter_code
_entity_poly.pdbx_strand_id
1 'polypeptide(L)'
;MFRSSSEKFKLYYYVSSLFPIHISVLVFIFSSKLENNNCENLFKVSSTSSKITILIMLLSILVDLYSLVRVIQLLNNQKKLTKALGTNSVRISNEYNGGLRDFLLSFIVPAITTFSADENPLTMIIFILLFQFIVYVFYKNSSDFFPNISLMFMGYSVFKVDTYDLGGIEYVFGKTKNIDDIILKKVDVIMIGDKNYPNNVAIILEKKV
;
A
#
# COMPACT_ATOMS: atom_id res chain seq x y z
N MET A 1 -1.32 2.68 -11.21
CA MET A 1 -0.60 3.28 -10.10
C MET A 1 0.63 3.89 -10.64
N PHE A 2 0.66 5.23 -10.56
CA PHE A 2 1.88 5.99 -10.72
C PHE A 2 2.62 5.63 -12.01
N ARG A 3 1.88 5.59 -13.13
CA ARG A 3 2.30 4.99 -14.42
C ARG A 3 3.73 5.35 -14.79
N SER A 4 4.11 6.60 -14.58
CA SER A 4 5.41 7.16 -14.97
C SER A 4 6.50 7.10 -13.90
N SER A 5 6.22 6.51 -12.73
CA SER A 5 7.19 6.27 -11.67
C SER A 5 7.96 4.95 -11.89
N SER A 6 9.07 4.78 -11.17
CA SER A 6 9.91 3.58 -11.31
C SER A 6 9.15 2.28 -10.98
N GLU A 7 9.42 1.22 -11.76
CA GLU A 7 8.84 -0.11 -11.55
C GLU A 7 9.09 -0.65 -10.13
N LYS A 8 10.27 -0.39 -9.57
CA LYS A 8 10.61 -0.78 -8.20
C LYS A 8 9.73 -0.07 -7.17
N PHE A 9 9.49 1.22 -7.34
CA PHE A 9 8.60 1.97 -6.46
C PHE A 9 7.16 1.44 -6.53
N LYS A 10 6.63 1.24 -7.75
CA LYS A 10 5.28 0.68 -7.96
C LYS A 10 5.13 -0.68 -7.27
N LEU A 11 6.12 -1.56 -7.42
CA LEU A 11 6.11 -2.87 -6.77
C LEU A 11 6.14 -2.76 -5.25
N TYR A 12 7.09 -2.02 -4.66
CA TYR A 12 7.17 -1.89 -3.21
C TYR A 12 5.92 -1.22 -2.62
N TYR A 13 5.39 -0.20 -3.31
CA TYR A 13 4.16 0.45 -2.92
C TYR A 13 2.99 -0.53 -2.92
N TYR A 14 2.80 -1.29 -4.00
CA TYR A 14 1.76 -2.30 -4.09
C TYR A 14 1.89 -3.36 -3.00
N VAL A 15 3.06 -3.99 -2.88
CA VAL A 15 3.29 -5.09 -1.93
C VAL A 15 3.05 -4.62 -0.49
N SER A 16 3.50 -3.40 -0.15
CA SER A 16 3.23 -2.83 1.19
C SER A 16 1.74 -2.62 1.50
N SER A 17 0.90 -2.42 0.47
CA SER A 17 -0.55 -2.27 0.64
C SER A 17 -1.27 -3.58 0.95
N LEU A 18 -0.63 -4.74 0.72
CA LEU A 18 -1.21 -6.07 0.96
C LEU A 18 -1.13 -6.50 2.43
N PHE A 19 -0.32 -5.84 3.24
CA PHE A 19 -0.14 -6.15 4.66
C PHE A 19 -1.45 -6.31 5.46
N PRO A 20 -2.47 -5.42 5.34
CA PRO A 20 -3.70 -5.56 6.09
C PRO A 20 -4.47 -6.82 5.69
N ILE A 21 -4.39 -7.24 4.42
CA ILE A 21 -5.04 -8.45 3.93
C ILE A 21 -4.35 -9.67 4.52
N HIS A 22 -3.02 -9.71 4.45
CA HIS A 22 -2.29 -10.86 4.95
C HIS A 22 -2.44 -11.03 6.47
N ILE A 23 -2.44 -9.93 7.22
CA ILE A 23 -2.74 -9.94 8.66
C ILE A 23 -4.18 -10.39 8.92
N SER A 24 -5.16 -9.87 8.18
CA SER A 24 -6.56 -10.21 8.39
C SER A 24 -6.85 -11.69 8.12
N VAL A 25 -6.28 -12.24 7.05
CA VAL A 25 -6.38 -13.68 6.73
C VAL A 25 -5.72 -14.52 7.82
N LEU A 26 -4.57 -14.09 8.34
CA LEU A 26 -3.90 -14.81 9.43
C LEU A 26 -4.76 -14.80 10.70
N VAL A 27 -5.31 -13.62 11.08
CA VAL A 27 -6.23 -13.48 12.22
C VAL A 27 -7.47 -14.34 12.04
N PHE A 28 -8.04 -14.38 10.84
CA PHE A 28 -9.19 -15.22 10.52
C PHE A 28 -8.86 -16.70 10.72
N ILE A 29 -7.78 -17.22 10.14
CA ILE A 29 -7.34 -18.62 10.33
C ILE A 29 -7.15 -18.95 11.82
N PHE A 30 -6.53 -18.07 12.59
CA PHE A 30 -6.35 -18.30 14.03
C PHE A 30 -7.67 -18.28 14.80
N SER A 31 -8.59 -17.38 14.45
CA SER A 31 -9.89 -17.24 15.12
C SER A 31 -10.78 -18.46 14.85
N SER A 32 -10.90 -18.89 13.59
CA SER A 32 -11.68 -20.07 13.22
C SER A 32 -11.17 -21.34 13.91
N LYS A 33 -9.85 -21.47 14.05
CA LYS A 33 -9.23 -22.59 14.77
C LYS A 33 -9.46 -22.55 16.29
N LEU A 34 -9.51 -21.36 16.89
CA LEU A 34 -9.83 -21.19 18.31
C LEU A 34 -11.27 -21.63 18.59
N GLU A 35 -12.21 -21.28 17.73
CA GLU A 35 -13.62 -21.67 17.85
C GLU A 35 -13.81 -23.19 17.73
N ASN A 36 -13.11 -23.84 16.80
CA ASN A 36 -13.31 -25.25 16.51
C ASN A 36 -12.63 -26.23 17.49
N ASN A 37 -11.57 -25.83 18.22
CA ASN A 37 -10.72 -26.77 18.97
C ASN A 37 -10.63 -26.52 20.50
N ASN A 38 -11.56 -25.75 21.10
CA ASN A 38 -11.62 -25.52 22.56
C ASN A 38 -10.25 -25.20 23.23
N CYS A 39 -9.41 -24.43 22.54
CA CYS A 39 -8.10 -23.96 23.02
C CYS A 39 -7.03 -25.05 23.28
N GLU A 40 -7.31 -26.35 23.06
CA GLU A 40 -6.31 -27.41 23.21
C GLU A 40 -5.29 -27.38 22.06
N ASN A 41 -4.10 -26.84 22.36
CA ASN A 41 -2.92 -26.78 21.47
C ASN A 41 -3.23 -26.46 20.00
N LEU A 42 -3.45 -25.17 19.70
CA LEU A 42 -3.57 -24.57 18.35
C LEU A 42 -2.60 -25.13 17.29
N PHE A 43 -1.41 -25.56 17.71
CA PHE A 43 -0.37 -26.10 16.82
C PHE A 43 -0.35 -27.63 16.70
N LYS A 44 -0.95 -28.37 17.66
CA LYS A 44 -1.00 -29.85 17.62
C LYS A 44 -2.11 -30.38 16.70
N VAL A 45 -3.25 -29.68 16.62
CA VAL A 45 -4.44 -30.14 15.89
C VAL A 45 -4.45 -29.69 14.41
N SER A 46 -3.48 -28.86 14.00
CA SER A 46 -3.43 -28.31 12.65
C SER A 46 -3.00 -29.33 11.59
N SER A 47 -3.82 -29.50 10.55
CA SER A 47 -3.46 -30.23 9.32
C SER A 47 -2.19 -29.66 8.66
N THR A 48 -1.46 -30.50 7.91
CA THR A 48 -0.22 -30.11 7.22
C THR A 48 -0.45 -28.94 6.25
N SER A 49 -1.58 -28.94 5.53
CA SER A 49 -2.00 -27.86 4.63
C SER A 49 -2.13 -26.53 5.35
N SER A 50 -2.78 -26.52 6.51
CA SER A 50 -2.94 -25.31 7.33
C SER A 50 -1.60 -24.75 7.83
N LYS A 51 -0.65 -25.63 8.20
CA LYS A 51 0.69 -25.19 8.65
C LYS A 51 1.44 -24.50 7.52
N ILE A 52 1.37 -25.06 6.31
CA ILE A 52 1.98 -24.48 5.11
C ILE A 52 1.34 -23.13 4.80
N THR A 53 0.01 -23.02 4.82
CA THR A 53 -0.69 -21.76 4.60
C THR A 53 -0.26 -20.69 5.59
N ILE A 54 -0.22 -21.00 6.89
CA ILE A 54 0.25 -20.07 7.93
C ILE A 54 1.69 -19.62 7.66
N LEU A 55 2.59 -20.54 7.29
CA LEU A 55 3.98 -20.22 6.99
C LEU A 55 4.09 -19.26 5.79
N ILE A 56 3.36 -19.52 4.71
CA ILE A 56 3.35 -18.64 3.53
C ILE A 56 2.82 -17.25 3.92
N MET A 57 1.74 -17.16 4.70
CA MET A 57 1.18 -15.88 5.14
C MET A 57 2.17 -15.09 6.01
N LEU A 58 2.89 -15.75 6.91
CA LEU A 58 3.94 -15.13 7.71
C LEU A 58 5.08 -14.59 6.84
N LEU A 59 5.52 -15.35 5.83
CA LEU A 59 6.52 -14.90 4.87
C LEU A 59 6.02 -13.71 4.05
N SER A 60 4.77 -13.73 3.57
CA SER A 60 4.15 -12.61 2.87
C SER A 60 4.14 -11.35 3.73
N ILE A 61 3.76 -11.45 5.01
CA ILE A 61 3.78 -10.32 5.95
C ILE A 61 5.19 -9.71 6.07
N LEU A 62 6.23 -10.55 6.16
CA LEU A 62 7.61 -10.06 6.21
C LEU A 62 8.00 -9.30 4.94
N VAL A 63 7.56 -9.79 3.78
CA VAL A 63 7.78 -9.15 2.48
C VAL A 63 7.01 -7.81 2.37
N ASP A 64 5.79 -7.74 2.90
CA ASP A 64 5.01 -6.50 2.93
C ASP A 64 5.66 -5.44 3.83
N LEU A 65 6.10 -5.85 5.03
CA LEU A 65 6.79 -4.99 5.97
C LEU A 65 8.12 -4.48 5.39
N TYR A 66 8.90 -5.37 4.78
CA TYR A 66 10.12 -4.96 4.07
C TYR A 66 9.80 -3.92 3.00
N SER A 67 8.78 -4.15 2.17
CA SER A 67 8.37 -3.22 1.12
C SER A 67 7.90 -1.88 1.68
N LEU A 68 7.15 -1.89 2.79
CA LEU A 68 6.71 -0.70 3.50
C LEU A 68 7.90 0.14 3.99
N VAL A 69 8.89 -0.50 4.61
CA VAL A 69 10.12 0.16 5.05
C VAL A 69 10.86 0.78 3.87
N ARG A 70 10.92 0.10 2.71
CA ARG A 70 11.57 0.64 1.49
C ARG A 70 10.85 1.86 0.94
N VAL A 71 9.51 1.85 0.93
CA VAL A 71 8.70 3.02 0.54
C VAL A 71 8.97 4.18 1.49
N ILE A 72 8.92 3.96 2.81
CA ILE A 72 9.15 5.00 3.82
C ILE A 72 10.57 5.57 3.72
N GLN A 73 11.59 4.71 3.54
CA GLN A 73 12.97 5.16 3.33
C GLN A 73 13.09 6.03 2.08
N LEU A 74 12.39 5.70 1.01
CA LEU A 74 12.38 6.50 -0.21
C LEU A 74 11.73 7.87 0.04
N LEU A 75 10.57 7.89 0.71
CA LEU A 75 9.86 9.12 1.06
C LEU A 75 10.69 10.00 2.01
N ASN A 76 11.41 9.42 2.98
CA ASN A 76 12.25 10.18 3.91
C ASN A 76 13.56 10.69 3.30
N ASN A 77 14.03 10.11 2.19
CA ASN A 77 15.28 10.52 1.53
C ASN A 77 15.12 11.79 0.66
N GLN A 78 14.34 12.76 1.14
CA GLN A 78 14.02 14.02 0.45
C GLN A 78 15.27 14.76 0.00
N LYS A 79 16.30 14.89 0.84
CA LYS A 79 17.56 15.60 0.49
C LYS A 79 18.24 15.06 -0.77
N LYS A 80 18.21 13.74 -0.98
CA LYS A 80 18.81 13.10 -2.17
C LYS A 80 17.94 13.37 -3.41
N LEU A 81 16.62 13.30 -3.24
CA LEU A 81 15.64 13.58 -4.28
C LEU A 81 15.70 15.05 -4.73
N THR A 82 15.78 16.00 -3.79
CA THR A 82 15.88 17.45 -4.10
C THR A 82 17.14 17.76 -4.91
N LYS A 83 18.30 17.20 -4.52
CA LYS A 83 19.55 17.38 -5.28
C LYS A 83 19.47 16.80 -6.69
N ALA A 84 18.73 15.70 -6.86
CA ALA A 84 18.62 15.02 -8.14
C ALA A 84 17.60 15.68 -9.08
N LEU A 85 16.44 16.11 -8.57
CA LEU A 85 15.25 16.45 -9.37
C LEU A 85 14.75 17.88 -9.18
N GLY A 86 15.29 18.63 -8.22
CA GLY A 86 14.85 19.99 -7.90
C GLY A 86 13.55 20.02 -7.11
N THR A 87 12.92 21.20 -7.06
CA THR A 87 11.66 21.47 -6.36
C THR A 87 10.66 22.10 -7.31
N ASN A 88 9.41 21.66 -7.24
CA ASN A 88 8.29 22.25 -7.97
C ASN A 88 7.22 22.73 -6.97
N SER A 89 6.34 23.62 -7.39
CA SER A 89 5.22 24.06 -6.56
C SER A 89 3.91 23.57 -7.16
N VAL A 90 3.08 22.91 -6.36
CA VAL A 90 1.76 22.42 -6.79
C VAL A 90 0.68 22.81 -5.81
N ARG A 91 -0.57 22.92 -6.28
CA ARG A 91 -1.73 23.18 -5.42
C ARG A 91 -2.42 21.87 -5.06
N ILE A 92 -2.48 21.57 -3.78
CA ILE A 92 -3.07 20.32 -3.29
C ILE A 92 -4.60 20.45 -3.23
N SER A 93 -5.30 19.45 -3.74
CA SER A 93 -6.76 19.34 -3.63
C SER A 93 -7.20 18.98 -2.21
N ASN A 94 -8.50 19.03 -1.95
CA ASN A 94 -9.08 18.45 -0.73
C ASN A 94 -9.33 16.93 -0.84
N GLU A 95 -9.03 16.32 -1.99
CA GLU A 95 -9.13 14.88 -2.17
C GLU A 95 -7.83 14.18 -1.74
N TYR A 96 -7.92 13.37 -0.69
CA TYR A 96 -6.82 12.56 -0.18
C TYR A 96 -7.27 11.13 0.13
N ASN A 97 -6.37 10.17 -0.08
CA ASN A 97 -6.62 8.74 0.08
C ASN A 97 -7.94 8.28 -0.60
N GLY A 98 -8.23 8.84 -1.78
CA GLY A 98 -9.40 8.49 -2.58
C GLY A 98 -9.48 6.98 -2.86
N GLY A 99 -10.70 6.45 -2.92
CA GLY A 99 -10.94 5.02 -3.19
C GLY A 99 -10.68 4.07 -2.01
N LEU A 100 -10.26 4.57 -0.83
CA LEU A 100 -10.01 3.74 0.36
C LEU A 100 -11.24 2.93 0.80
N ARG A 101 -12.41 3.57 0.82
CA ARG A 101 -13.68 2.93 1.19
C ARG A 101 -14.01 1.78 0.23
N ASP A 102 -13.95 2.04 -1.07
CA ASP A 102 -14.28 1.06 -2.09
C ASP A 102 -13.27 -0.09 -2.10
N PHE A 103 -12.00 0.22 -1.83
CA PHE A 103 -10.95 -0.78 -1.63
C PHE A 103 -11.24 -1.71 -0.45
N LEU A 104 -11.64 -1.17 0.71
CA LEU A 104 -12.00 -1.98 1.87
C LEU A 104 -13.17 -2.92 1.55
N LEU A 105 -14.25 -2.37 0.97
CA LEU A 105 -15.48 -3.11 0.71
C LEU A 105 -15.36 -4.10 -0.46
N SER A 106 -14.58 -3.78 -1.49
CA SER A 106 -14.52 -4.58 -2.73
C SER A 106 -13.33 -5.53 -2.79
N PHE A 107 -12.28 -5.29 -2.00
CA PHE A 107 -11.05 -6.09 -2.05
C PHE A 107 -10.78 -6.80 -0.73
N ILE A 108 -10.74 -6.07 0.39
CA ILE A 108 -10.37 -6.64 1.70
C ILE A 108 -11.47 -7.57 2.22
N VAL A 109 -12.73 -7.09 2.27
CA VAL A 109 -13.83 -7.89 2.83
C VAL A 109 -14.02 -9.20 2.07
N PRO A 110 -14.15 -9.23 0.72
CA PRO A 110 -14.30 -10.48 -0.01
C PRO A 110 -13.09 -11.41 0.15
N ALA A 111 -11.86 -10.88 0.20
CA ALA A 111 -10.67 -11.71 0.38
C ALA A 111 -10.66 -12.46 1.73
N ILE A 112 -11.28 -11.88 2.77
CA ILE A 112 -11.40 -12.50 4.11
C ILE A 112 -12.59 -13.48 4.16
N THR A 113 -13.73 -13.13 3.56
CA THR A 113 -14.99 -13.89 3.75
C THR A 113 -15.21 -15.02 2.75
N THR A 114 -14.57 -14.98 1.58
CA THR A 114 -14.94 -15.87 0.46
C THR A 114 -14.42 -17.32 0.63
N PHE A 115 -13.57 -17.58 1.62
CA PHE A 115 -12.94 -18.90 1.75
C PHE A 115 -13.12 -19.50 3.14
N SER A 116 -13.66 -20.73 3.19
CA SER A 116 -13.61 -21.59 4.38
C SER A 116 -12.15 -21.99 4.61
N ALA A 117 -11.45 -21.17 5.40
CA ALA A 117 -10.04 -21.36 5.72
C ALA A 117 -9.79 -22.70 6.44
N ASP A 118 -10.80 -23.26 7.10
CA ASP A 118 -10.73 -24.53 7.79
C ASP A 118 -10.79 -25.72 6.83
N GLU A 119 -11.61 -25.65 5.79
CA GLU A 119 -11.79 -26.77 4.85
C GLU A 119 -10.66 -26.85 3.84
N ASN A 120 -10.30 -25.72 3.22
CA ASN A 120 -9.39 -25.69 2.06
C ASN A 120 -8.35 -24.55 2.14
N PRO A 121 -7.46 -24.54 3.15
CA PRO A 121 -6.52 -23.45 3.40
C PRO A 121 -5.50 -23.23 2.27
N LEU A 122 -5.12 -24.29 1.54
CA LEU A 122 -4.20 -24.18 0.41
C LEU A 122 -4.88 -23.59 -0.84
N THR A 123 -6.11 -24.00 -1.12
CA THR A 123 -6.87 -23.45 -2.25
C THR A 123 -7.12 -21.96 -2.04
N MET A 124 -7.52 -21.57 -0.82
CA MET A 124 -7.67 -20.18 -0.43
C MET A 124 -6.41 -19.34 -0.74
N ILE A 125 -5.24 -19.76 -0.25
CA ILE A 125 -4.02 -18.95 -0.43
C ILE A 125 -3.60 -18.86 -1.90
N ILE A 126 -3.77 -19.92 -2.69
CA ILE A 126 -3.51 -19.89 -4.13
C ILE A 126 -4.40 -18.84 -4.81
N PHE A 127 -5.69 -18.82 -4.49
CA PHE A 127 -6.62 -17.83 -5.04
C PHE A 127 -6.28 -16.41 -4.62
N ILE A 128 -5.94 -16.19 -3.34
CA ILE A 128 -5.55 -14.86 -2.85
C ILE A 128 -4.30 -14.37 -3.60
N LEU A 129 -3.26 -15.20 -3.72
CA LEU A 129 -2.03 -14.82 -4.43
C LEU A 129 -2.27 -14.56 -5.92
N LEU A 130 -3.11 -15.39 -6.57
CA LEU A 130 -3.49 -15.19 -7.97
C LEU A 130 -4.23 -13.87 -8.16
N PHE A 131 -5.21 -13.58 -7.31
CA PHE A 131 -6.00 -12.36 -7.39
C PHE A 131 -5.15 -11.12 -7.13
N GLN A 132 -4.25 -11.17 -6.14
CA GLN A 132 -3.26 -10.12 -5.90
C GLN A 132 -2.34 -9.91 -7.11
N PHE A 133 -1.91 -10.97 -7.78
CA PHE A 133 -1.13 -10.83 -9.00
C PHE A 133 -1.92 -10.15 -10.13
N ILE A 134 -3.19 -10.55 -10.34
CA ILE A 134 -4.07 -9.94 -11.34
C ILE A 134 -4.25 -8.44 -11.05
N VAL A 135 -4.58 -8.08 -9.81
CA VAL A 135 -4.75 -6.68 -9.40
C VAL A 135 -3.46 -5.88 -9.62
N TYR A 136 -2.29 -6.46 -9.33
CA TYR A 136 -1.02 -5.81 -9.64
C TYR A 136 -0.85 -5.51 -11.13
N VAL A 137 -1.15 -6.47 -12.00
CA VAL A 137 -1.03 -6.30 -13.46
C VAL A 137 -1.94 -5.19 -13.96
N PHE A 138 -3.19 -5.13 -13.48
CA PHE A 138 -4.13 -4.06 -13.83
C PHE A 138 -3.65 -2.70 -13.31
N TYR A 139 -3.30 -2.63 -12.03
CA TYR A 139 -2.90 -1.34 -11.45
C TYR A 139 -1.55 -0.88 -11.94
N LYS A 140 -0.57 -1.73 -12.26
CA LYS A 140 0.76 -1.29 -12.73
C LYS A 140 0.69 -0.33 -13.94
N ASN A 141 -0.30 -0.49 -14.80
CA ASN A 141 -0.50 0.33 -16.00
C ASN A 141 -1.59 1.41 -15.85
N SER A 142 -2.35 1.40 -14.76
CA SER A 142 -3.39 2.40 -14.50
C SER A 142 -2.80 3.78 -14.20
N SER A 143 -3.51 4.85 -14.55
CA SER A 143 -3.20 6.21 -14.10
C SER A 143 -3.48 6.36 -12.60
N ASP A 144 -4.46 5.63 -12.07
CA ASP A 144 -4.88 5.77 -10.67
C ASP A 144 -3.97 5.04 -9.69
N PHE A 145 -3.91 5.52 -8.44
CA PHE A 145 -3.14 4.88 -7.38
C PHE A 145 -3.95 3.80 -6.67
N PHE A 146 -3.22 2.85 -6.07
CA PHE A 146 -3.84 1.80 -5.28
C PHE A 146 -3.85 2.23 -3.80
N PRO A 147 -4.99 2.23 -3.08
CA PRO A 147 -5.00 2.65 -1.69
C PRO A 147 -4.04 1.84 -0.81
N ASN A 148 -3.31 2.52 0.09
CA ASN A 148 -2.29 1.89 0.93
C ASN A 148 -2.47 2.24 2.41
N ILE A 149 -3.31 1.47 3.07
CA ILE A 149 -3.66 1.62 4.50
C ILE A 149 -2.42 1.51 5.39
N SER A 150 -1.49 0.61 5.08
CA SER A 150 -0.26 0.41 5.85
C SER A 150 0.58 1.69 5.91
N LEU A 151 0.71 2.35 4.77
CA LEU A 151 1.42 3.61 4.66
C LEU A 151 0.69 4.76 5.39
N MET A 152 -0.64 4.73 5.39
CA MET A 152 -1.48 5.65 6.18
C MET A 152 -1.28 5.50 7.68
N PHE A 153 -1.23 4.27 8.19
CA PHE A 153 -0.91 4.01 9.60
C PHE A 153 0.50 4.50 9.98
N MET A 154 1.44 4.49 9.01
CA MET A 154 2.78 5.05 9.19
C MET A 154 2.84 6.58 9.05
N GLY A 155 1.68 7.24 8.93
CA GLY A 155 1.53 8.70 8.99
C GLY A 155 1.76 9.41 7.66
N TYR A 156 1.58 8.72 6.53
CA TYR A 156 1.61 9.32 5.20
C TYR A 156 0.26 9.23 4.50
N SER A 157 -0.10 10.24 3.72
CA SER A 157 -1.31 10.26 2.91
C SER A 157 -0.97 10.65 1.48
N VAL A 158 -1.78 10.15 0.54
CA VAL A 158 -1.67 10.47 -0.88
C VAL A 158 -2.73 11.49 -1.22
N PHE A 159 -2.32 12.66 -1.68
CA PHE A 159 -3.18 13.77 -2.07
C PHE A 159 -3.22 13.88 -3.60
N LYS A 160 -4.38 14.23 -4.16
CA LYS A 160 -4.46 14.65 -5.55
C LYS A 160 -4.12 16.14 -5.70
N VAL A 161 -3.66 16.52 -6.88
CA VAL A 161 -3.36 17.91 -7.24
C VAL A 161 -4.56 18.51 -8.00
N ASP A 162 -4.98 19.73 -7.65
CA ASP A 162 -6.13 20.43 -8.27
C ASP A 162 -5.83 20.94 -9.69
N THR A 163 -4.60 21.38 -9.93
CA THR A 163 -4.16 21.95 -11.20
C THR A 163 -3.00 21.15 -11.78
N TYR A 164 -3.13 20.75 -13.05
CA TYR A 164 -2.00 20.29 -13.88
C TYR A 164 -1.04 21.46 -14.17
N ASP A 165 -0.46 22.06 -13.14
CA ASP A 165 0.56 23.09 -13.32
C ASP A 165 1.86 22.43 -13.80
N LEU A 166 2.19 22.67 -15.08
CA LEU A 166 3.47 22.56 -15.82
C LEU A 166 4.38 21.31 -15.66
N GLY A 167 4.11 20.39 -14.74
CA GLY A 167 5.01 19.28 -14.41
C GLY A 167 4.41 17.87 -14.51
N GLY A 168 3.12 17.73 -14.83
CA GLY A 168 2.45 16.43 -14.96
C GLY A 168 2.30 15.63 -13.66
N ILE A 169 2.43 16.29 -12.49
CA ILE A 169 2.28 15.68 -11.17
C ILE A 169 0.79 15.55 -10.83
N GLU A 170 0.34 14.33 -10.57
CA GLU A 170 -1.06 14.01 -10.25
C GLU A 170 -1.23 13.65 -8.77
N TYR A 171 -0.20 13.03 -8.17
CA TYR A 171 -0.25 12.51 -6.81
C TYR A 171 0.92 13.02 -5.96
N VAL A 172 0.62 13.42 -4.74
CA VAL A 172 1.63 13.92 -3.79
C VAL A 172 1.52 13.17 -2.47
N PHE A 173 2.66 12.69 -1.97
CA PHE A 173 2.79 12.14 -0.63
C PHE A 173 3.00 13.27 0.39
N GLY A 174 2.21 13.28 1.46
CA GLY A 174 2.36 14.22 2.57
C GLY A 174 2.18 13.53 3.92
N LYS A 175 2.64 14.18 5.00
CA LYS A 175 2.40 13.68 6.37
C LYS A 175 0.95 13.88 6.77
N THR A 176 0.33 12.82 7.28
CA THR A 176 -1.08 12.82 7.73
C THR A 176 -1.33 13.83 8.87
N LYS A 177 -0.33 14.10 9.71
CA LYS A 177 -0.47 15.04 10.83
C LYS A 177 -0.69 16.50 10.41
N ASN A 178 -0.33 16.87 9.17
CA ASN A 178 -0.35 18.25 8.70
C ASN A 178 -1.41 18.48 7.62
N ILE A 179 -2.45 17.63 7.55
CA ILE A 179 -3.46 17.67 6.48
C ILE A 179 -4.09 19.07 6.33
N ASP A 180 -4.53 19.68 7.43
CA ASP A 180 -5.18 21.01 7.43
C ASP A 180 -4.23 22.12 6.97
N ASP A 181 -2.93 21.91 7.15
CA ASP A 181 -1.89 22.83 6.71
C ASP A 181 -1.48 22.64 5.24
N ILE A 182 -1.96 21.58 4.59
CA ILE A 182 -1.57 21.17 3.24
C ILE A 182 -2.71 21.38 2.24
N ILE A 183 -3.95 21.03 2.62
CA ILE A 183 -5.11 21.03 1.73
C ILE A 183 -5.42 22.45 1.21
N LEU A 184 -5.78 22.56 -0.07
CA LEU A 184 -6.13 23.79 -0.80
C LEU A 184 -5.03 24.85 -0.85
N LYS A 185 -3.82 24.55 -0.37
CA LYS A 185 -2.66 25.44 -0.37
C LYS A 185 -1.66 25.06 -1.46
N LYS A 186 -0.84 26.03 -1.85
CA LYS A 186 0.32 25.82 -2.73
C LYS A 186 1.50 25.36 -1.89
N VAL A 187 2.04 24.20 -2.20
CA VAL A 187 3.14 23.58 -1.45
C VAL A 187 4.29 23.22 -2.37
N ASP A 188 5.51 23.30 -1.83
CA ASP A 188 6.71 22.86 -2.53
C ASP A 188 6.81 21.34 -2.44
N VAL A 189 7.06 20.71 -3.58
CA VAL A 189 7.13 19.25 -3.72
C VAL A 189 8.40 18.84 -4.45
N ILE A 190 8.83 17.62 -4.18
CA ILE A 190 9.94 16.96 -4.84
C ILE A 190 9.39 15.77 -5.63
N MET A 191 9.67 15.71 -6.93
CA MET A 191 9.25 14.57 -7.76
C MET A 191 9.89 13.27 -7.26
N ILE A 192 9.14 12.18 -7.39
CA ILE A 192 9.59 10.81 -7.12
C ILE A 192 9.69 10.07 -8.44
N GLY A 193 10.90 9.69 -8.83
CA GLY A 193 11.17 8.88 -10.00
C GLY A 193 12.47 9.24 -10.66
N ASP A 194 12.56 9.03 -11.97
CA ASP A 194 13.79 9.21 -12.71
C ASP A 194 13.77 10.52 -13.50
N LYS A 195 14.93 11.15 -13.67
CA LYS A 195 15.04 12.51 -14.25
C LYS A 195 14.66 12.54 -15.74
N ASN A 196 14.73 11.38 -16.39
CA ASN A 196 14.50 11.19 -17.81
C ASN A 196 13.04 10.80 -18.15
N TYR A 197 12.17 10.64 -17.14
CA TYR A 197 10.77 10.25 -17.33
C TYR A 197 9.81 11.28 -16.71
N PRO A 198 8.63 11.51 -17.32
CA PRO A 198 7.65 12.46 -16.80
C PRO A 198 7.04 11.95 -15.49
N ASN A 199 7.60 12.32 -14.34
CA ASN A 199 7.18 11.79 -13.05
C ASN A 199 5.82 12.38 -12.62
N ASN A 200 4.82 11.51 -12.43
CA ASN A 200 3.48 11.93 -12.01
C ASN A 200 3.26 11.89 -10.49
N VAL A 201 4.31 11.62 -9.73
CA VAL A 201 4.28 11.46 -8.28
C VAL A 201 5.31 12.36 -7.63
N ALA A 202 4.96 12.99 -6.51
CA ALA A 202 5.87 13.80 -5.73
C ALA A 202 5.69 13.59 -4.21
N ILE A 203 6.56 14.19 -3.41
CA ILE A 203 6.43 14.29 -1.95
C ILE A 203 6.54 15.75 -1.52
N ILE A 204 5.74 16.17 -0.54
CA ILE A 204 5.81 17.51 0.04
C ILE A 204 7.16 17.70 0.74
N LEU A 205 7.84 18.80 0.39
CA LEU A 205 9.06 19.23 1.04
C LEU A 205 8.71 19.70 2.45
N GLU A 206 9.25 19.02 3.46
CA GLU A 206 9.12 19.48 4.84
C GLU A 206 10.00 20.73 5.02
N LYS A 207 9.40 21.89 5.26
CA LYS A 207 10.15 23.07 5.71
C LYS A 207 10.69 22.74 7.10
N LYS A 208 12.01 22.57 7.23
CA LYS A 208 12.66 22.54 8.54
C LYS A 208 12.37 23.87 9.22
N VAL A 209 11.56 23.82 10.27
CA VAL A 209 11.46 24.89 11.27
C VAL A 209 12.79 24.98 12.01
#